data_AF-A0A9P4NHZ7-F1
#
_entry.id   AF-A0A9P4NHZ7-F1
#
_cell.length_a   1.000
_cell.length_b   1.000
_cell.length_c   1.000
_cell.angle_alpha   90.00
_cell.angle_beta   90.00
_cell.angle_gamma   90.00
#
_symmetry.space_group_name_H-M   'P 1'
#
loop_
_entity.id
_entity.type
_entity.pdbx_description
1 polymer ?
#
loop_
_entity_poly.entity_id
_entity_poly.type
_entity_poly.pdbx_seq_one_letter_code
_entity_poly.pdbx_strand_id
1 'polypeptide(L)'
;MIWPRQIADVAANATLSEDSTVTLSTPSTSNTNQHVRFDSLPTPASRFSCVADFLEHLEPEDCHHQTQSPLFGNLPAELRIMIFEFVLQPHENRSHAFGINQSFWHPDFMAPTTFSLGLLRVCRHIYLETSPLALKNVELHCFASVSNKVWRLYGPFCGDLRPLVESINRMPANQFKQLTRLHYHAHSSDWASASSFRFLLRDYNLPIKKATISFGSSSWSTLNSARPQVNVHSDPVRGIELPNSLDEFVVNFNAKDEKKKELEVVFAYVVNWKRVRKDGMFLTLTTTSPCFRSWMKVEKVAGSEEPAQMVTFTTGTLTWRCSRSQQ
;
A
#
# COMPACT_ATOMS: atom_id res chain seq x y z
N MET A 1 18.85 -11.71 -14.51
CA MET A 1 18.61 -10.68 -13.48
C MET A 1 17.10 -10.56 -13.33
N ILE A 2 16.51 -11.25 -12.34
CA ILE A 2 15.06 -11.36 -12.19
C ILE A 2 14.67 -10.67 -10.87
N TRP A 3 14.06 -9.49 -11.00
CA TRP A 3 13.39 -8.75 -9.92
C TRP A 3 11.97 -8.43 -10.42
N PRO A 4 11.02 -8.14 -9.53
CA PRO A 4 9.86 -8.97 -9.17
C PRO A 4 8.79 -9.13 -10.27
N ARG A 5 9.14 -9.66 -11.45
CA ARG A 5 8.12 -10.18 -12.39
C ARG A 5 7.45 -11.46 -11.89
N GLN A 6 8.16 -12.29 -11.12
CA GLN A 6 7.67 -13.61 -10.71
C GLN A 6 6.61 -13.60 -9.60
N ILE A 7 6.36 -12.48 -8.91
CA ILE A 7 5.25 -12.40 -7.94
C ILE A 7 3.92 -12.10 -8.64
N ALA A 8 3.96 -11.39 -9.78
CA ALA A 8 2.77 -11.15 -10.60
C ALA A 8 2.28 -12.42 -11.31
N ASP A 9 3.20 -13.27 -11.77
CA ASP A 9 2.85 -14.50 -12.51
C ASP A 9 2.31 -15.62 -11.60
N VAL A 10 2.71 -15.66 -10.32
CA VAL A 10 2.20 -16.66 -9.36
C VAL A 10 0.74 -16.38 -8.95
N ALA A 11 0.31 -15.11 -8.99
CA ALA A 11 -1.09 -14.74 -8.69
C ALA A 11 -2.06 -15.05 -9.85
N ALA A 12 -1.55 -15.22 -11.08
CA ALA A 12 -2.38 -15.46 -12.27
C ALA A 12 -2.71 -16.94 -12.52
N ASN A 13 -1.94 -17.88 -11.97
CA ASN A 13 -2.04 -19.31 -12.31
C ASN A 13 -2.56 -20.22 -11.18
N ALA A 14 -3.13 -19.67 -10.10
CA ALA A 14 -3.80 -20.49 -9.08
C ALA A 14 -5.22 -20.88 -9.53
N THR A 15 -5.30 -21.65 -10.62
CA THR A 15 -6.45 -22.52 -10.92
C THR A 15 -6.20 -23.88 -10.30
N LEU A 16 -7.19 -24.33 -9.53
CA LEU A 16 -7.31 -25.66 -8.94
C LEU A 16 -7.12 -26.76 -9.99
N SER A 17 -6.21 -27.70 -9.77
CA SER A 17 -6.47 -29.12 -10.02
C SER A 17 -5.58 -30.01 -9.14
N GLU A 18 -6.22 -30.97 -8.49
CA GLU A 18 -5.64 -32.05 -7.72
C GLU A 18 -4.89 -33.06 -8.63
N ASP A 19 -4.00 -33.83 -7.99
CA ASP A 19 -3.33 -35.04 -8.47
C ASP A 19 -2.40 -34.94 -9.70
N SER A 20 -1.10 -35.18 -9.46
CA SER A 20 -0.37 -36.33 -10.03
C SER A 20 1.12 -36.24 -9.72
N THR A 21 1.63 -37.24 -9.01
CA THR A 21 3.05 -37.54 -8.83
C THR A 21 3.66 -38.05 -10.13
N VAL A 22 4.74 -37.42 -10.61
CA VAL A 22 5.60 -38.00 -11.65
C VAL A 22 7.07 -37.84 -11.27
N THR A 23 7.67 -38.96 -10.87
CA THR A 23 9.11 -39.20 -10.79
C THR A 23 9.64 -39.49 -12.18
N LEU A 24 10.74 -38.84 -12.61
CA LEU A 24 11.52 -39.30 -13.76
C LEU A 24 13.02 -39.03 -13.59
N SER A 25 13.76 -40.05 -13.99
CA SER A 25 15.15 -40.40 -13.76
C SER A 25 16.13 -39.63 -14.65
N THR A 26 17.36 -39.44 -14.17
CA THR A 26 18.51 -39.03 -14.98
C THR A 26 19.11 -40.21 -15.75
N PRO A 27 19.73 -39.93 -16.91
CA PRO A 27 20.99 -40.59 -17.22
C PRO A 27 22.08 -39.59 -17.64
N SER A 28 23.30 -39.98 -17.28
CA SER A 28 24.59 -39.38 -17.58
C SER A 28 25.03 -39.63 -19.04
N THR A 29 25.78 -38.70 -19.64
CA THR A 29 27.17 -38.92 -20.08
C THR A 29 27.78 -37.70 -20.78
N SER A 30 29.03 -37.44 -20.39
CA SER A 30 30.17 -36.72 -21.01
C SER A 30 30.06 -36.13 -22.42
N ASN A 31 30.45 -34.84 -22.56
CA ASN A 31 31.73 -34.53 -23.20
C ASN A 31 32.21 -33.09 -22.95
N THR A 32 33.52 -33.00 -22.72
CA THR A 32 34.36 -31.85 -22.42
C THR A 32 34.35 -30.76 -23.48
N ASN A 33 34.13 -29.50 -23.07
CA ASN A 33 34.87 -28.34 -23.59
C ASN A 33 34.88 -27.21 -22.56
N GLN A 34 36.03 -26.54 -22.51
CA GLN A 34 36.49 -25.59 -21.51
C GLN A 34 35.44 -24.53 -21.13
N HIS A 35 34.96 -24.58 -19.88
CA HIS A 35 34.22 -23.48 -19.26
C HIS A 35 34.83 -23.16 -17.90
N VAL A 36 35.10 -21.86 -17.70
CA VAL A 36 35.48 -21.24 -16.43
C VAL A 36 34.61 -21.80 -15.30
N ARG A 37 35.24 -22.46 -14.31
CA ARG A 37 34.57 -22.99 -13.12
C ARG A 37 33.84 -21.85 -12.39
N PHE A 38 32.51 -21.86 -12.45
CA PHE A 38 31.61 -21.11 -11.57
C PHE A 38 31.33 -21.90 -10.27
N ASP A 39 32.32 -22.64 -9.76
CA ASP A 39 32.21 -23.46 -8.56
C ASP A 39 32.50 -22.60 -7.32
N SER A 40 31.64 -21.62 -7.07
CA SER A 40 31.39 -21.00 -5.75
C SER A 40 30.38 -19.87 -5.91
N LEU A 41 29.34 -20.11 -6.69
CA LEU A 41 28.26 -19.15 -6.77
C LEU A 41 27.45 -19.18 -5.46
N PRO A 42 27.36 -18.07 -4.71
CA PRO A 42 26.58 -18.01 -3.49
C PRO A 42 25.11 -18.33 -3.83
N THR A 43 24.42 -18.99 -2.90
CA THR A 43 22.97 -19.22 -2.95
C THR A 43 22.23 -17.93 -3.32
N PRO A 44 21.04 -17.98 -3.95
CA PRO A 44 20.33 -16.77 -4.38
C PRO A 44 20.25 -15.71 -3.26
N ALA A 45 19.93 -16.13 -2.04
CA ALA A 45 19.88 -15.27 -0.85
C ALA A 45 21.20 -14.53 -0.53
N SER A 46 22.36 -15.15 -0.72
CA SER A 46 23.66 -14.53 -0.42
C SER A 46 24.15 -13.59 -1.54
N ARG A 47 23.65 -13.74 -2.77
CA ARG A 47 23.88 -12.73 -3.83
C ARG A 47 23.01 -11.49 -3.66
N PHE A 48 21.81 -11.62 -3.09
CA PHE A 48 20.92 -10.49 -2.88
C PHE A 48 21.38 -9.56 -1.76
N SER A 49 21.99 -10.08 -0.68
CA SER A 49 22.61 -9.21 0.33
C SER A 49 23.75 -8.38 -0.29
N CYS A 50 24.68 -9.03 -1.00
CA CYS A 50 25.84 -8.36 -1.58
C CYS A 50 25.47 -7.22 -2.56
N VAL A 51 24.38 -7.34 -3.33
CA VAL A 51 23.92 -6.28 -4.23
C VAL A 51 23.22 -5.14 -3.49
N ALA A 52 22.40 -5.44 -2.48
CA ALA A 52 21.78 -4.40 -1.65
C ALA A 52 22.86 -3.62 -0.88
N ASP A 53 23.80 -4.33 -0.28
CA ASP A 53 24.96 -3.77 0.41
C ASP A 53 25.80 -2.91 -0.55
N PHE A 54 26.06 -3.38 -1.77
CA PHE A 54 26.80 -2.62 -2.78
C PHE A 54 26.08 -1.32 -3.20
N LEU A 55 24.76 -1.36 -3.38
CA LEU A 55 23.98 -0.19 -3.80
C LEU A 55 23.81 0.84 -2.68
N GLU A 56 23.90 0.43 -1.42
CA GLU A 56 23.87 1.34 -0.26
C GLU A 56 25.17 2.16 -0.12
N HIS A 57 26.30 1.63 -0.61
CA HIS A 57 27.61 2.27 -0.55
C HIS A 57 28.06 2.85 -1.90
N LEU A 58 27.15 2.94 -2.87
CA LEU A 58 27.46 3.49 -4.17
C LEU A 58 27.54 5.02 -4.06
N GLU A 59 28.70 5.60 -4.35
CA GLU A 59 28.91 7.05 -4.29
C GLU A 59 28.95 7.67 -5.70
N PRO A 60 28.73 9.00 -5.84
CA PRO A 60 28.78 9.68 -7.12
C PRO A 60 30.12 9.51 -7.86
N GLU A 61 31.24 9.36 -7.15
CA GLU A 61 32.56 9.16 -7.76
C GLU A 61 32.71 7.78 -8.41
N ASP A 62 31.91 6.78 -7.99
CA ASP A 62 31.88 5.43 -8.57
C ASP A 62 31.11 5.39 -9.91
N CYS A 63 30.49 6.50 -10.29
CA CYS A 63 29.66 6.61 -11.48
C CYS A 63 30.42 7.25 -12.63
N HIS A 64 30.37 6.61 -13.80
CA HIS A 64 30.76 7.26 -15.04
C HIS A 64 29.88 8.51 -15.26
N HIS A 65 30.46 9.70 -15.44
CA HIS A 65 29.72 10.97 -15.52
C HIS A 65 28.72 11.07 -16.68
N GLN A 66 28.94 10.28 -17.73
CA GLN A 66 28.06 10.19 -18.91
C GLN A 66 27.86 11.53 -19.65
N THR A 67 28.89 12.38 -19.70
CA THR A 67 28.82 13.71 -20.34
C THR A 67 28.49 13.66 -21.84
N GLN A 68 28.68 12.52 -22.50
CA GLN A 68 28.25 12.29 -23.88
C GLN A 68 26.73 12.11 -24.03
N SER A 69 26.01 11.85 -22.94
CA SER A 69 24.55 11.75 -22.93
C SER A 69 23.96 13.16 -22.86
N PRO A 70 23.00 13.54 -23.73
CA PRO A 70 22.30 14.82 -23.60
C PRO A 70 21.65 15.00 -22.22
N LEU A 71 21.25 13.91 -21.57
CA LEU A 71 20.68 13.92 -20.23
C LEU A 71 21.66 14.48 -19.20
N PHE A 72 22.95 14.13 -19.26
CA PHE A 72 23.95 14.54 -18.26
C PHE A 72 24.89 15.65 -18.75
N GLY A 73 25.10 15.77 -20.05
CA GLY A 73 25.95 16.79 -20.66
C GLY A 73 25.26 18.13 -20.86
N ASN A 74 23.93 18.16 -21.06
CA ASN A 74 23.21 19.39 -21.39
C ASN A 74 22.21 19.81 -20.30
N LEU A 75 21.63 18.86 -19.56
CA LEU A 75 20.63 19.19 -18.55
C LEU A 75 21.27 19.33 -17.17
N PRO A 76 20.99 20.42 -16.44
CA PRO A 76 21.39 20.55 -15.05
C PRO A 76 20.62 19.55 -14.16
N ALA A 77 21.16 19.30 -12.96
CA ALA A 77 20.65 18.27 -12.06
C ALA A 77 19.18 18.47 -11.66
N GLU A 78 18.75 19.72 -11.49
CA GLU A 78 17.39 20.09 -11.11
C GLU A 78 16.38 19.64 -12.17
N LEU A 79 16.70 19.83 -13.45
CA LEU A 79 15.82 19.41 -14.55
C LEU A 79 15.79 17.88 -14.67
N ARG A 80 16.93 17.20 -14.44
CA ARG A 80 16.96 15.73 -14.41
C ARG A 80 16.07 15.18 -13.30
N ILE A 81 16.17 15.74 -12.09
CA ILE A 81 15.31 15.36 -10.96
C ILE A 81 13.84 15.56 -11.31
N MET A 82 13.45 16.68 -11.91
CA MET A 82 12.05 16.89 -12.34
C MET A 82 11.58 15.83 -13.35
N ILE A 83 12.41 15.50 -14.34
CA ILE A 83 12.11 14.42 -15.31
C ILE A 83 11.96 13.10 -14.57
N PHE A 84 12.86 12.78 -13.66
CA PHE A 84 12.85 11.53 -12.92
C PHE A 84 11.65 11.41 -11.99
N GLU A 85 11.27 12.49 -11.29
CA GLU A 85 10.06 12.52 -10.46
C GLU A 85 8.81 12.26 -11.29
N PHE A 86 8.73 12.85 -12.49
CA PHE A 86 7.63 12.61 -13.40
C PHE A 86 7.58 11.16 -13.89
N VAL A 87 8.72 10.61 -14.34
CA VAL A 87 8.80 9.23 -14.87
C VAL A 87 8.55 8.17 -13.80
N LEU A 88 9.01 8.43 -12.57
CA LEU A 88 8.87 7.51 -11.43
C LEU A 88 7.58 7.74 -10.64
N GLN A 89 6.68 8.59 -11.12
CA GLN A 89 5.42 8.82 -10.43
C GLN A 89 4.62 7.50 -10.34
N PRO A 90 4.18 7.11 -9.13
CA PRO A 90 3.29 5.98 -8.96
C PRO A 90 2.03 6.15 -9.81
N HIS A 91 1.63 5.09 -10.52
CA HIS A 91 0.42 5.06 -11.33
C HIS A 91 -0.29 3.72 -11.22
N GLU A 92 -1.60 3.72 -11.48
CA GLU A 92 -2.42 2.52 -11.46
C GLU A 92 -2.11 1.62 -12.66
N ASN A 93 -1.81 0.34 -12.40
CA ASN A 93 -1.67 -0.67 -13.44
C ASN A 93 -3.04 -1.17 -13.92
N ARG A 94 -3.67 -0.44 -14.83
CA ARG A 94 -5.02 -0.76 -15.32
C ARG A 94 -5.14 -2.10 -16.05
N SER A 95 -4.04 -2.66 -16.56
CA SER A 95 -4.02 -4.02 -17.12
C SER A 95 -4.32 -5.10 -16.07
N HIS A 96 -4.14 -4.77 -14.79
CA HIS A 96 -4.49 -5.60 -13.64
C HIS A 96 -5.52 -4.90 -12.74
N ALA A 97 -6.45 -4.18 -13.35
CA ALA A 97 -7.54 -3.55 -12.61
C ALA A 97 -8.32 -4.60 -11.78
N PHE A 98 -8.70 -4.19 -10.57
CA PHE A 98 -9.51 -5.03 -9.72
C PHE A 98 -10.90 -5.17 -10.32
N GLY A 99 -11.43 -6.39 -10.24
CA GLY A 99 -12.84 -6.61 -10.53
C GLY A 99 -13.68 -5.74 -9.58
N ILE A 100 -14.65 -5.02 -10.12
CA ILE A 100 -15.52 -4.12 -9.35
C ILE A 100 -16.27 -4.83 -8.20
N ASN A 101 -16.42 -6.16 -8.28
CA ASN A 101 -17.01 -7.01 -7.25
C ASN A 101 -16.01 -7.48 -6.18
N GLN A 102 -14.71 -7.20 -6.33
CA GLN A 102 -13.68 -7.65 -5.38
C GLN A 102 -13.77 -6.85 -4.07
N SER A 103 -13.36 -7.51 -2.97
CA SER A 103 -13.40 -6.92 -1.62
C SER A 103 -12.41 -5.76 -1.45
N PHE A 104 -11.35 -5.73 -2.27
CA PHE A 104 -10.31 -4.70 -2.27
C PHE A 104 -10.48 -3.66 -3.38
N TRP A 105 -11.60 -3.70 -4.11
CA TRP A 105 -11.95 -2.63 -5.05
C TRP A 105 -12.48 -1.41 -4.28
N HIS A 106 -11.91 -0.23 -4.58
CA HIS A 106 -12.36 1.07 -4.05
C HIS A 106 -12.31 2.11 -5.19
N PRO A 107 -13.20 3.12 -5.23
CA PRO A 107 -13.18 4.15 -6.29
C PRO A 107 -11.88 4.95 -6.35
N ASP A 108 -11.22 5.16 -5.22
CA ASP A 108 -9.92 5.83 -5.16
C ASP A 108 -8.72 4.86 -5.28
N PHE A 109 -9.00 3.58 -5.51
CA PHE A 109 -8.00 2.53 -5.64
C PHE A 109 -8.53 1.37 -6.48
N MET A 110 -8.50 1.56 -7.80
CA MET A 110 -9.16 0.65 -8.76
C MET A 110 -8.20 -0.41 -9.31
N ALA A 111 -6.89 -0.21 -9.18
CA ALA A 111 -5.88 -1.16 -9.61
C ALA A 111 -4.62 -1.05 -8.72
N PRO A 112 -3.72 -2.05 -8.74
CA PRO A 112 -2.45 -1.97 -8.03
C PRO A 112 -1.62 -0.79 -8.51
N THR A 113 -1.02 -0.05 -7.57
CA THR A 113 -0.04 1.00 -7.89
C THR A 113 1.28 0.38 -8.33
N THR A 114 1.82 0.85 -9.46
CA THR A 114 3.10 0.41 -10.02
C THR A 114 3.99 1.61 -10.41
N PHE A 115 5.22 1.31 -10.84
CA PHE A 115 6.26 2.28 -11.19
C PHE A 115 7.01 1.82 -12.43
N SER A 116 7.41 2.77 -13.25
CA SER A 116 8.29 2.51 -14.40
C SER A 116 9.75 2.44 -13.95
N LEU A 117 10.14 1.34 -13.29
CA LEU A 117 11.50 1.14 -12.76
C LEU A 117 12.55 0.83 -13.84
N GLY A 118 12.16 0.82 -15.13
CA GLY A 118 13.10 0.61 -16.24
C GLY A 118 14.23 1.63 -16.24
N LEU A 119 13.93 2.87 -15.84
CA LEU A 119 14.90 3.96 -15.75
C LEU A 119 16.01 3.67 -14.71
N LEU A 120 15.67 3.11 -13.56
CA LEU A 120 16.63 2.75 -12.49
C LEU A 120 17.70 1.75 -12.94
N ARG A 121 17.45 1.04 -14.05
CA ARG A 121 18.31 -0.03 -14.55
C ARG A 121 19.24 0.41 -15.67
N VAL A 122 19.16 1.68 -16.11
CA VAL A 122 19.93 2.18 -17.26
C VAL A 122 21.41 2.35 -16.90
N CYS A 123 21.71 3.05 -15.81
CA CYS A 123 23.08 3.22 -15.32
C CYS A 123 23.11 3.57 -13.82
N ARG A 124 24.30 3.45 -13.22
CA ARG A 124 24.54 3.78 -11.80
C ARG A 124 24.24 5.24 -11.46
N HIS A 125 24.59 6.16 -12.36
CA HIS A 125 24.39 7.59 -12.15
C HIS A 125 22.89 7.95 -12.05
N ILE A 126 22.07 7.39 -12.97
CA ILE A 126 20.61 7.49 -12.88
C ILE A 126 20.13 6.86 -11.58
N TYR A 127 20.55 5.64 -11.25
CA TYR A 127 20.14 4.97 -10.01
C TYR A 127 20.39 5.83 -8.76
N LEU A 128 21.55 6.49 -8.65
CA LEU A 128 21.84 7.38 -7.51
C LEU A 128 20.89 8.57 -7.43
N GLU A 129 20.67 9.29 -8.54
CA GLU A 129 19.77 10.45 -8.56
C GLU A 129 18.29 10.07 -8.34
N THR A 130 17.92 8.84 -8.66
CA THR A 130 16.51 8.41 -8.72
C THR A 130 16.05 7.48 -7.62
N SER A 131 16.95 6.70 -7.02
CA SER A 131 16.59 5.75 -5.96
C SER A 131 15.88 6.41 -4.77
N PRO A 132 16.18 7.67 -4.36
CA PRO A 132 15.44 8.33 -3.29
C PRO A 132 14.03 8.79 -3.71
N LEU A 133 13.76 8.87 -5.02
CA LEU A 133 12.50 9.38 -5.57
C LEU A 133 11.47 8.28 -5.79
N ALA A 134 11.90 7.02 -5.93
CA ALA A 134 11.06 5.91 -6.38
C ALA A 134 9.81 5.66 -5.51
N LEU A 135 9.84 6.04 -4.23
CA LEU A 135 8.72 5.88 -3.31
C LEU A 135 8.07 7.21 -2.90
N LYS A 136 8.48 8.31 -3.52
CA LYS A 136 7.87 9.62 -3.28
C LYS A 136 6.38 9.57 -3.67
N ASN A 137 5.52 10.12 -2.82
CA ASN A 137 4.07 10.20 -2.99
C ASN A 137 3.31 8.86 -3.05
N VAL A 138 3.97 7.73 -2.75
CA VAL A 138 3.31 6.42 -2.69
C VAL A 138 2.37 6.36 -1.49
N GLU A 139 1.12 5.96 -1.73
CA GLU A 139 0.18 5.59 -0.69
C GLU A 139 0.14 4.06 -0.55
N LEU A 140 0.41 3.58 0.66
CA LEU A 140 0.34 2.16 0.97
C LEU A 140 -1.12 1.79 1.25
N HIS A 141 -1.75 0.97 0.41
CA HIS A 141 -3.10 0.49 0.67
C HIS A 141 -3.07 -0.88 1.35
N CYS A 142 -3.63 -0.96 2.56
CA CYS A 142 -3.72 -2.18 3.36
C CYS A 142 -5.18 -2.61 3.47
N PHE A 143 -5.52 -3.81 3.00
CA PHE A 143 -6.88 -4.36 3.13
C PHE A 143 -6.95 -5.41 4.23
N ALA A 144 -7.84 -5.21 5.18
CA ALA A 144 -8.13 -6.17 6.23
C ALA A 144 -8.86 -7.41 5.70
N SER A 145 -8.48 -8.59 6.19
CA SER A 145 -9.09 -9.87 5.84
C SER A 145 -9.59 -10.60 7.09
N VAL A 146 -10.68 -11.35 6.94
CA VAL A 146 -11.34 -12.17 7.99
C VAL A 146 -10.37 -13.19 8.59
N SER A 147 -9.48 -13.75 7.77
CA SER A 147 -8.35 -14.52 8.28
C SER A 147 -7.30 -13.51 8.74
N ASN A 148 -7.12 -13.36 10.05
CA ASN A 148 -6.17 -12.49 10.79
C ASN A 148 -4.67 -12.63 10.39
N LYS A 149 -4.34 -13.00 9.14
CA LYS A 149 -3.03 -13.40 8.65
C LYS A 149 -2.77 -13.04 7.19
N VAL A 150 -3.71 -12.42 6.45
CA VAL A 150 -3.47 -12.03 5.06
C VAL A 150 -3.99 -10.62 4.83
N TRP A 151 -3.12 -9.67 5.11
CA TRP A 151 -3.26 -8.33 4.57
C TRP A 151 -2.83 -8.41 3.13
N ARG A 152 -3.66 -7.96 2.19
CA ARG A 152 -3.16 -7.72 0.85
C ARG A 152 -2.78 -6.26 0.78
N LEU A 153 -1.48 -6.05 0.66
CA LEU A 153 -1.00 -4.76 0.20
C LEU A 153 -1.19 -4.70 -1.29
N TYR A 154 -1.70 -3.57 -1.73
CA TYR A 154 -1.70 -3.24 -3.13
C TYR A 154 -0.98 -1.89 -3.25
N GLY A 155 0.11 -1.93 -3.99
CA GLY A 155 1.22 -0.97 -4.00
C GLY A 155 2.41 -1.67 -4.69
N PRO A 156 3.64 -1.11 -4.65
CA PRO A 156 4.82 -1.82 -5.18
C PRO A 156 5.05 -3.20 -4.52
N PHE A 157 4.48 -3.41 -3.33
CA PHE A 157 4.57 -4.63 -2.56
C PHE A 157 3.19 -5.30 -2.57
N CYS A 158 3.04 -6.42 -3.27
CA CYS A 158 1.82 -7.23 -3.25
C CYS A 158 2.05 -8.49 -2.40
N GLY A 159 1.26 -8.71 -1.34
CA GLY A 159 1.38 -9.90 -0.47
C GLY A 159 0.95 -9.71 0.99
N ASP A 160 1.11 -10.77 1.80
CA ASP A 160 0.95 -10.82 3.27
C ASP A 160 1.80 -9.71 3.96
N LEU A 161 1.43 -9.26 5.18
CA LEU A 161 2.23 -8.26 5.92
C LEU A 161 3.64 -8.77 6.19
N ARG A 162 3.84 -10.07 6.43
CA ARG A 162 5.18 -10.61 6.66
C ARG A 162 6.16 -10.24 5.53
N PRO A 163 5.82 -10.49 4.25
CA PRO A 163 6.54 -9.95 3.11
C PRO A 163 6.75 -8.43 3.11
N LEU A 164 5.78 -7.64 3.57
CA LEU A 164 5.96 -6.17 3.67
C LEU A 164 6.98 -5.79 4.72
N VAL A 165 6.90 -6.37 5.91
CA VAL A 165 7.85 -6.09 6.99
C VAL A 165 9.25 -6.46 6.54
N GLU A 166 9.39 -7.62 5.90
CA GLU A 166 10.66 -8.04 5.33
C GLU A 166 11.14 -7.11 4.21
N SER A 167 10.23 -6.61 3.36
CA SER A 167 10.56 -5.67 2.29
C SER A 167 10.91 -4.28 2.81
N ILE A 168 10.21 -3.80 3.85
CA ILE A 168 10.48 -2.55 4.55
C ILE A 168 11.82 -2.63 5.27
N ASN A 169 12.09 -3.73 5.97
CA ASN A 169 13.34 -3.92 6.70
C ASN A 169 14.55 -4.05 5.77
N ARG A 170 14.33 -4.45 4.52
CA ARG A 170 15.37 -4.50 3.47
C ARG A 170 15.49 -3.21 2.67
N MET A 171 14.61 -2.23 2.93
CA MET A 171 14.59 -0.99 2.18
C MET A 171 15.70 -0.07 2.66
N PRO A 172 16.48 0.53 1.73
CA PRO A 172 17.42 1.58 2.08
C PRO A 172 16.76 2.71 2.86
N ALA A 173 17.46 3.28 3.84
CA ALA A 173 16.88 4.26 4.75
C ALA A 173 16.33 5.52 4.04
N ASN A 174 16.94 5.91 2.91
CA ASN A 174 16.50 7.03 2.09
C ASN A 174 15.13 6.77 1.41
N GLN A 175 14.86 5.53 1.00
CA GLN A 175 13.60 5.08 0.44
C GLN A 175 12.53 4.91 1.51
N PHE A 176 12.91 4.31 2.66
CA PHE A 176 11.98 4.10 3.77
C PHE A 176 11.35 5.42 4.26
N LYS A 177 12.14 6.49 4.33
CA LYS A 177 11.68 7.84 4.71
C LYS A 177 10.62 8.43 3.76
N GLN A 178 10.48 7.92 2.54
CA GLN A 178 9.50 8.40 1.56
C GLN A 178 8.09 7.80 1.76
N LEU A 179 7.98 6.68 2.49
CA LEU A 179 6.72 6.02 2.80
C LEU A 179 5.93 6.83 3.83
N THR A 180 5.31 7.90 3.36
CA THR A 180 4.66 8.92 4.19
C THR A 180 3.15 8.82 4.21
N ARG A 181 2.54 7.95 3.39
CA ARG A 181 1.09 7.83 3.23
C ARG A 181 0.62 6.39 3.42
N LEU A 182 -0.37 6.19 4.26
CA LEU A 182 -1.00 4.90 4.54
C LEU A 182 -2.51 5.04 4.40
N HIS A 183 -3.15 4.10 3.70
CA HIS A 183 -4.59 3.96 3.62
C HIS A 183 -5.01 2.54 4.01
N TYR A 184 -5.60 2.42 5.18
CA TYR A 184 -6.13 1.19 5.73
C TYR A 184 -7.63 1.02 5.41
N HIS A 185 -7.98 -0.09 4.79
CA HIS A 185 -9.36 -0.47 4.48
C HIS A 185 -9.81 -1.51 5.49
N ALA A 186 -10.69 -1.11 6.41
CA ALA A 186 -11.10 -1.88 7.57
C ALA A 186 -12.12 -2.96 7.20
N HIS A 187 -12.00 -4.12 7.86
CA HIS A 187 -12.97 -5.20 7.76
C HIS A 187 -14.13 -4.98 8.76
N SER A 188 -15.19 -5.78 8.68
CA SER A 188 -16.34 -5.63 9.59
C SER A 188 -15.99 -5.85 11.06
N SER A 189 -15.06 -6.75 11.33
CA SER A 189 -14.53 -7.05 12.66
C SER A 189 -13.68 -5.93 13.27
N ASP A 190 -13.21 -4.97 12.47
CA ASP A 190 -12.32 -3.90 12.96
C ASP A 190 -13.08 -2.79 13.71
N TRP A 191 -14.41 -2.75 13.64
CA TRP A 191 -15.19 -1.71 14.34
C TRP A 191 -15.02 -1.75 15.86
N ALA A 192 -14.72 -2.91 16.44
CA ALA A 192 -14.56 -3.02 17.90
C ALA A 192 -13.26 -2.41 18.43
N SER A 193 -12.19 -2.34 17.62
CA SER A 193 -10.86 -1.98 18.14
C SER A 193 -9.85 -1.46 17.13
N ALA A 194 -10.13 -1.60 15.82
CA ALA A 194 -9.19 -1.41 14.72
C ALA A 194 -7.79 -1.96 15.05
N SER A 195 -7.75 -3.11 15.74
CA SER A 195 -6.54 -3.68 16.34
C SER A 195 -5.41 -3.83 15.34
N SER A 196 -5.74 -4.29 14.15
CA SER A 196 -4.85 -4.41 13.00
C SER A 196 -4.23 -3.09 12.54
N PHE A 197 -5.04 -2.03 12.44
CA PHE A 197 -4.54 -0.70 12.11
C PHE A 197 -3.62 -0.17 13.22
N ARG A 198 -3.95 -0.47 14.48
CA ARG A 198 -3.08 -0.18 15.63
C ARG A 198 -1.75 -0.92 15.53
N PHE A 199 -1.73 -2.21 15.19
CA PHE A 199 -0.50 -2.98 15.01
C PHE A 199 0.38 -2.36 13.91
N LEU A 200 -0.23 -1.95 12.78
CA LEU A 200 0.49 -1.30 11.68
C LEU A 200 1.20 -0.01 12.10
N LEU A 201 0.52 0.85 12.87
CA LEU A 201 1.09 2.11 13.32
C LEU A 201 2.08 1.95 14.48
N ARG A 202 1.86 0.96 15.36
CA ARG A 202 2.68 0.78 16.56
C ARG A 202 3.98 0.06 16.27
N ASP A 203 3.93 -1.07 15.57
CA ASP A 203 5.03 -2.04 15.58
C ASP A 203 6.05 -1.79 14.45
N TYR A 204 5.68 -1.00 13.43
CA TYR A 204 6.55 -0.78 12.25
C TYR A 204 7.21 0.60 12.20
N ASN A 205 6.93 1.48 13.17
CA ASN A 205 7.51 2.83 13.25
C ASN A 205 7.59 3.57 11.90
N LEU A 206 6.56 3.40 11.08
CA LEU A 206 6.53 3.93 9.72
C LEU A 206 6.56 5.47 9.77
N PRO A 207 7.29 6.16 8.88
CA PRO A 207 7.41 7.63 8.86
C PRO A 207 6.16 8.30 8.28
N ILE A 208 4.98 7.77 8.61
CA ILE A 208 3.69 8.18 8.07
C ILE A 208 3.37 9.60 8.50
N LYS A 209 3.15 10.47 7.51
CA LYS A 209 2.66 11.84 7.66
C LYS A 209 1.16 11.94 7.43
N LYS A 210 0.59 11.06 6.60
CA LYS A 210 -0.86 10.96 6.37
C LYS A 210 -1.33 9.52 6.55
N ALA A 211 -2.28 9.30 7.45
CA ALA A 211 -2.92 8.00 7.63
C ALA A 211 -4.43 8.12 7.41
N THR A 212 -4.96 7.27 6.54
CA THR A 212 -6.39 7.15 6.23
C THR A 212 -6.89 5.80 6.73
N ILE A 213 -8.05 5.76 7.38
CA ILE A 213 -8.78 4.53 7.68
C ILE A 213 -10.19 4.61 7.08
N SER A 214 -10.62 3.57 6.38
CA SER A 214 -11.95 3.49 5.75
C SER A 214 -12.76 2.35 6.33
N PHE A 215 -13.96 2.66 6.83
CA PHE A 215 -14.92 1.69 7.36
C PHE A 215 -16.08 1.51 6.39
N GLY A 216 -16.40 0.26 6.03
CA GLY A 216 -17.60 -0.07 5.24
C GLY A 216 -18.86 -0.21 6.11
N SER A 217 -20.03 -0.11 5.49
CA SER A 217 -21.31 -0.23 6.20
C SER A 217 -21.57 -1.61 6.80
N SER A 218 -20.93 -2.65 6.24
CA SER A 218 -20.90 -3.99 6.82
C SER A 218 -20.13 -4.06 8.14
N SER A 219 -19.24 -3.11 8.41
CA SER A 219 -18.56 -2.97 9.71
C SER A 219 -19.44 -2.40 10.80
N TRP A 220 -20.60 -1.85 10.44
CA TRP A 220 -21.54 -1.30 11.42
C TRP A 220 -22.49 -2.39 11.94
N SER A 221 -22.57 -3.54 11.26
CA SER A 221 -23.58 -4.57 11.48
C SER A 221 -23.10 -5.72 12.37
N THR A 222 -23.14 -5.52 13.68
CA THR A 222 -23.64 -6.53 14.63
C THR A 222 -25.10 -6.24 15.00
N LEU A 223 -25.85 -5.72 14.03
CA LEU A 223 -27.20 -5.16 14.17
C LEU A 223 -28.26 -6.23 13.85
N ASN A 224 -28.49 -7.14 14.79
CA ASN A 224 -29.77 -7.83 14.88
C ASN A 224 -30.76 -6.94 15.64
N SER A 225 -32.00 -6.86 15.13
CA SER A 225 -33.22 -6.27 15.70
C SER A 225 -33.47 -4.75 15.45
N ALA A 226 -34.33 -4.48 14.46
CA ALA A 226 -35.41 -3.47 14.42
C ALA A 226 -35.18 -2.01 14.85
N ARG A 227 -33.98 -1.59 15.23
CA ARG A 227 -33.62 -0.19 15.55
C ARG A 227 -32.21 0.09 15.05
N PRO A 228 -31.96 1.26 14.44
CA PRO A 228 -30.62 1.69 14.06
C PRO A 228 -29.85 2.06 15.33
N GLN A 229 -29.30 1.05 16.01
CA GLN A 229 -28.31 1.26 17.06
C GLN A 229 -26.94 0.97 16.47
N VAL A 230 -26.46 1.84 15.57
CA VAL A 230 -25.02 1.89 15.34
C VAL A 230 -24.41 2.06 16.73
N ASN A 231 -23.48 1.20 17.12
CA ASN A 231 -22.77 1.35 18.38
C ASN A 231 -21.76 2.51 18.25
N VAL A 232 -22.24 3.69 17.84
CA VAL A 232 -21.47 4.92 17.61
C VAL A 232 -20.88 5.45 18.92
N HIS A 233 -21.29 4.89 20.05
CA HIS A 233 -20.70 5.15 21.34
C HIS A 233 -19.29 4.54 21.49
N SER A 234 -18.90 3.64 20.58
CA SER A 234 -17.53 3.16 20.48
C SER A 234 -16.76 3.92 19.40
N ASP A 235 -15.63 4.48 19.79
CA ASP A 235 -14.64 5.04 18.87
C ASP A 235 -13.67 3.89 18.50
N PRO A 236 -13.80 3.26 17.31
CA PRO A 236 -12.99 2.11 16.89
C PRO A 236 -11.49 2.39 16.93
N VAL A 237 -11.09 3.65 16.79
CA VAL A 237 -9.69 4.05 16.77
C VAL A 237 -9.27 4.70 18.10
N ARG A 238 -10.10 4.59 19.13
CA ARG A 238 -9.75 5.01 20.49
C ARG A 238 -8.60 4.17 21.02
N GLY A 239 -7.60 4.85 21.58
CA GLY A 239 -6.42 4.19 22.12
C GLY A 239 -5.42 3.71 21.06
N ILE A 240 -5.62 4.08 19.79
CA ILE A 240 -4.56 4.00 18.79
C ILE A 240 -3.55 5.11 19.04
N GLU A 241 -2.30 4.72 19.23
CA GLU A 241 -1.17 5.63 19.40
C GLU A 241 -0.73 6.15 18.03
N LEU A 242 -1.15 7.37 17.68
CA LEU A 242 -0.75 7.98 16.41
C LEU A 242 0.74 8.36 16.43
N PRO A 243 1.51 8.09 15.35
CA PRO A 243 2.95 8.33 15.34
C PRO A 243 3.30 9.83 15.37
N ASN A 244 4.49 10.15 15.90
CA ASN A 244 5.02 11.52 15.96
C ASN A 244 5.32 12.13 14.58
N SER A 245 5.28 11.34 13.51
CA SER A 245 5.39 11.87 12.15
C SER A 245 4.05 12.33 11.57
N LEU A 246 2.93 12.00 12.21
CA LEU A 246 1.60 12.17 11.62
C LEU A 246 1.15 13.63 11.61
N ASP A 247 0.94 14.18 10.43
CA ASP A 247 0.41 15.53 10.20
C ASP A 247 -1.10 15.51 9.92
N GLU A 248 -1.58 14.45 9.26
CA GLU A 248 -2.96 14.32 8.80
C GLU A 248 -3.52 12.92 9.11
N PHE A 249 -4.68 12.88 9.76
CA PHE A 249 -5.44 11.66 10.01
C PHE A 249 -6.81 11.77 9.34
N VAL A 250 -7.17 10.79 8.53
CA VAL A 250 -8.41 10.79 7.75
C VAL A 250 -9.24 9.56 8.12
N VAL A 251 -10.53 9.76 8.37
CA VAL A 251 -11.49 8.68 8.56
C VAL A 251 -12.56 8.78 7.49
N ASN A 252 -12.74 7.69 6.73
CA ASN A 252 -13.78 7.55 5.74
C ASN A 252 -14.83 6.54 6.24
N PHE A 253 -16.10 6.87 6.02
CA PHE A 253 -17.22 5.97 6.24
C PHE A 253 -17.94 5.75 4.93
N ASN A 254 -17.99 4.50 4.49
CA ASN A 254 -18.54 4.08 3.21
C ASN A 254 -19.88 3.36 3.44
N ALA A 255 -20.96 3.82 2.84
CA ALA A 255 -22.25 3.12 2.84
C ALA A 255 -22.95 3.17 1.50
N LYS A 256 -23.91 2.27 1.30
CA LYS A 256 -24.94 2.43 0.26
C LYS A 256 -25.66 3.77 0.44
N ASP A 257 -26.04 4.40 -0.66
CA ASP A 257 -26.62 5.74 -0.64
C ASP A 257 -27.96 5.80 0.13
N GLU A 258 -28.72 4.70 0.12
CA GLU A 258 -29.94 4.53 0.93
C GLU A 258 -29.70 4.70 2.45
N LYS A 259 -28.46 4.47 2.91
CA LYS A 259 -28.04 4.62 4.31
C LYS A 259 -27.35 5.96 4.61
N LYS A 260 -27.43 6.94 3.71
CA LYS A 260 -26.82 8.27 3.92
C LYS A 260 -27.30 8.96 5.21
N LYS A 261 -28.56 8.78 5.61
CA LYS A 261 -29.07 9.30 6.89
C LYS A 261 -28.39 8.65 8.10
N GLU A 262 -28.02 7.37 8.02
CA GLU A 262 -27.26 6.70 9.08
C GLU A 262 -25.82 7.25 9.17
N LEU A 263 -25.21 7.59 8.03
CA LEU A 263 -23.91 8.26 8.00
C LEU A 263 -23.95 9.60 8.74
N GLU A 264 -24.98 10.42 8.51
CA GLU A 264 -25.13 11.71 9.21
C GLU A 264 -25.20 11.54 10.74
N VAL A 265 -25.90 10.50 11.22
CA VAL A 265 -25.92 10.14 12.64
C VAL A 265 -24.52 9.77 13.10
N VAL A 266 -23.78 8.94 12.36
CA VAL A 266 -22.38 8.59 12.69
C VAL A 266 -21.52 9.83 12.80
N PHE A 267 -21.62 10.76 11.85
CA PHE A 267 -20.84 12.00 11.85
C PHE A 267 -21.11 12.87 13.07
N ALA A 268 -22.36 12.97 13.54
CA ALA A 268 -22.72 13.73 14.74
C ALA A 268 -21.95 13.26 16.00
N TYR A 269 -21.55 11.99 16.07
CA TYR A 269 -20.70 11.48 17.15
C TYR A 269 -19.21 11.66 16.85
N VAL A 270 -18.79 11.36 15.61
CA VAL A 270 -17.38 11.36 15.21
C VAL A 270 -16.74 12.75 15.29
N VAL A 271 -17.50 13.82 15.07
CA VAL A 271 -16.99 15.21 15.19
C VAL A 271 -16.43 15.53 16.58
N ASN A 272 -16.86 14.79 17.61
CA ASN A 272 -16.38 14.97 18.99
C ASN A 272 -15.13 14.13 19.31
N TRP A 273 -14.67 13.30 18.37
CA TRP A 273 -13.48 12.48 18.56
C TRP A 273 -12.22 13.34 18.65
N LYS A 274 -11.44 13.12 19.72
CA LYS A 274 -10.14 13.75 19.93
C LYS A 274 -9.03 12.79 19.50
N ARG A 275 -8.03 13.32 18.81
CA ARG A 275 -6.88 12.56 18.31
C ARG A 275 -5.61 13.13 18.90
N VAL A 276 -4.78 12.25 19.45
CA VAL A 276 -3.55 12.62 20.15
C VAL A 276 -2.42 11.74 19.60
N ARG A 277 -1.29 12.35 19.29
CA ARG A 277 -0.05 11.67 18.92
C ARG A 277 0.67 11.14 20.15
N LYS A 278 1.63 10.24 19.93
CA LYS A 278 2.50 9.69 20.98
C LYS A 278 3.25 10.79 21.75
N ASP A 279 3.58 11.91 21.11
CA ASP A 279 4.21 13.08 21.73
C ASP A 279 3.24 14.05 22.44
N GLY A 280 1.95 13.70 22.52
CA GLY A 280 0.94 14.51 23.18
C GLY A 280 0.35 15.62 22.31
N MET A 281 0.80 15.81 21.06
CA MET A 281 0.19 16.80 20.17
C MET A 281 -1.23 16.39 19.76
N PHE A 282 -2.16 17.33 19.84
CA PHE A 282 -3.53 17.15 19.39
C PHE A 282 -3.66 17.37 17.88
N LEU A 283 -4.42 16.51 17.21
CA LEU A 283 -4.92 16.81 15.88
C LEU A 283 -6.32 17.41 16.00
N THR A 284 -6.54 18.53 15.32
CA THR A 284 -7.82 19.25 15.30
C THR A 284 -8.60 18.88 14.05
N LEU A 285 -9.91 18.74 14.20
CA LEU A 285 -10.79 18.50 13.09
C LEU A 285 -10.79 19.73 12.16
N THR A 286 -10.53 19.52 10.87
CA THR A 286 -10.43 20.60 9.86
C THR A 286 -11.78 21.21 9.50
N THR A 287 -12.83 20.40 9.54
CA THR A 287 -14.20 20.81 9.25
C THR A 287 -15.16 19.93 10.05
N THR A 288 -16.15 20.55 10.67
CA THR A 288 -17.23 19.86 11.40
C THR A 288 -18.29 19.29 10.46
N SER A 289 -18.29 19.70 9.18
CA SER A 289 -19.17 19.14 8.15
C SER A 289 -18.43 18.05 7.36
N PRO A 290 -18.98 16.83 7.26
CA PRO A 290 -18.38 15.79 6.45
C PRO A 290 -18.43 16.15 4.96
N CYS A 291 -17.35 15.84 4.24
CA CYS A 291 -17.36 15.87 2.79
C CYS A 291 -17.98 14.57 2.29
N PHE A 292 -19.08 14.64 1.55
CA PHE A 292 -19.72 13.48 0.95
C PHE A 292 -19.35 13.35 -0.53
N ARG A 293 -18.97 12.15 -0.93
CA ARG A 293 -18.73 11.80 -2.33
C ARG A 293 -19.43 10.50 -2.67
N SER A 294 -20.21 10.52 -3.75
CA SER A 294 -20.89 9.32 -4.24
C SER A 294 -20.09 8.62 -5.35
N TRP A 295 -20.22 7.31 -5.42
CA TRP A 295 -19.59 6.43 -6.40
C TRP A 295 -20.43 5.17 -6.57
N MET A 296 -20.13 4.36 -7.58
CA MET A 296 -20.92 3.17 -7.89
C MET A 296 -20.06 1.91 -7.86
N LYS A 297 -20.64 0.80 -7.41
CA LYS A 297 -20.02 -0.52 -7.38
C LYS A 297 -21.02 -1.59 -7.77
N VAL A 298 -20.57 -2.55 -8.56
CA VAL A 298 -21.34 -3.76 -8.85
C VAL A 298 -21.26 -4.70 -7.66
N GLU A 299 -22.40 -4.96 -7.04
CA GLU A 299 -22.54 -5.97 -6.00
C GLU A 299 -23.25 -7.22 -6.53
N LYS A 300 -22.74 -8.39 -6.15
CA LYS A 300 -23.46 -9.65 -6.27
C LYS A 300 -23.71 -10.17 -4.87
N VAL A 301 -24.98 -10.41 -4.55
CA VAL A 301 -25.34 -11.04 -3.27
C VAL A 301 -24.84 -12.48 -3.29
N ALA A 302 -24.01 -12.84 -2.29
CA ALA A 302 -23.47 -14.19 -2.20
C ALA A 302 -24.61 -15.21 -2.08
N GLY A 303 -24.62 -16.22 -2.96
CA GLY A 303 -25.67 -17.24 -3.00
C GLY A 303 -26.95 -16.83 -3.73
N SER A 304 -27.02 -15.62 -4.31
CA SER A 304 -28.16 -15.22 -5.16
C SER A 304 -27.93 -15.59 -6.62
N GLU A 305 -28.99 -16.09 -7.26
CA GLU A 305 -29.05 -16.28 -8.73
C GLU A 305 -29.29 -14.96 -9.47
N GLU A 306 -29.65 -13.89 -8.74
CA GLU A 306 -29.87 -12.59 -9.34
C GLU A 306 -28.60 -12.02 -10.00
N PRO A 307 -28.75 -11.29 -11.11
CA PRO A 307 -27.63 -10.63 -11.76
C PRO A 307 -26.99 -9.61 -10.81
N ALA A 308 -25.69 -9.41 -10.97
CA ALA A 308 -24.99 -8.39 -10.20
C ALA A 308 -25.57 -7.01 -10.54
N GLN A 309 -25.84 -6.20 -9.51
CA GLN A 309 -26.50 -4.91 -9.66
C GLN A 309 -25.52 -3.77 -9.41
N MET A 310 -25.69 -2.68 -10.14
CA MET A 310 -24.95 -1.45 -9.91
C MET A 310 -25.56 -0.72 -8.71
N VAL A 311 -24.79 -0.53 -7.66
CA VAL A 311 -25.23 0.08 -6.40
C VAL A 311 -24.47 1.38 -6.18
N THR A 312 -25.18 2.44 -5.82
CA THR A 312 -24.56 3.71 -5.42
C THR A 312 -24.14 3.66 -3.97
N PHE A 313 -22.89 4.04 -3.72
CA PHE A 313 -22.30 4.24 -2.41
C PHE A 313 -22.01 5.72 -2.21
N THR A 314 -22.02 6.14 -0.95
CA THR A 314 -21.60 7.45 -0.48
C THR A 314 -20.52 7.27 0.58
N THR A 315 -19.41 7.98 0.38
CA THR A 315 -18.32 8.11 1.35
C THR A 315 -18.45 9.45 2.04
N GLY A 316 -18.54 9.44 3.36
CA GLY A 316 -18.32 10.63 4.17
C GLY A 316 -16.89 10.65 4.72
N THR A 317 -16.23 11.80 4.65
CA THR A 317 -14.84 11.97 5.09
C THR A 317 -14.72 13.02 6.17
N LEU A 318 -13.95 12.70 7.21
CA LEU A 318 -13.46 13.65 8.21
C LEU A 318 -11.93 13.62 8.27
N THR A 319 -11.35 14.81 8.45
CA THR A 319 -9.90 15.00 8.47
C THR A 319 -9.49 15.77 9.70
N TRP A 320 -8.58 15.18 10.47
CA TRP A 320 -7.88 15.85 11.56
C TRP A 320 -6.47 16.22 11.09
N ARG A 321 -6.02 17.42 11.40
CA ARG A 321 -4.66 17.88 11.12
C ARG A 321 -3.98 18.32 12.40
N CYS A 322 -2.68 18.12 12.48
CA CYS A 322 -1.88 18.76 13.50
C CYS A 322 -2.06 20.28 13.34
N SER A 323 -2.47 20.97 14.41
CA SER A 323 -2.38 22.42 14.43
C SER A 323 -0.90 22.74 14.34
N ARG A 324 -0.41 23.13 13.16
CA ARG A 324 0.85 23.84 13.10
C ARG A 324 0.59 25.11 13.87
N SER A 325 1.17 25.24 15.06
CA SER A 325 1.46 26.56 15.61
C SER A 325 2.03 27.35 14.44
N GLN A 326 1.40 28.48 14.12
CA GLN A 326 2.03 29.51 13.31
C GLN A 326 3.39 29.75 13.99
N GLN A 327 4.46 29.22 13.40
CA GLN A 327 5.82 29.58 13.74
C GLN A 327 6.15 30.89 13.03
#